data_AF-A0A085MLD8-F1
#
_entry.id   AF-A0A085MLD8-F1
#
_cell.length_a   1.000
_cell.length_b   1.000
_cell.length_c   1.000
_cell.angle_alpha   90.00
_cell.angle_beta   90.00
_cell.angle_gamma   90.00
#
_symmetry.space_group_name_H-M   'P 1'
#
loop_
_entity.id
_entity.type
_entity.pdbx_description
1 polymer ?
#
loop_
_entity_poly.entity_id
_entity_poly.type
_entity_poly.pdbx_seq_one_letter_code
_entity_poly.pdbx_strand_id
1 'polypeptide(L)'
;MTLIFGRVLSNFVKCPVIAARRGLRGLYVPLPEECENDQPLKELGKNPYEKPKPKCILCRYGITPDYKNARLLSQFLSSFSGRLYQKHITGLCEKQQRLLEKAIRISRKAGLMPVLSKEPRYLKDPRLFDPMTPQRPNPY
;
A
#
# COMPACT_ATOMS: atom_id res chain seq x y z
N MET A 1 -16.33 -45.29 -27.44
CA MET A 1 -14.91 -44.87 -27.42
C MET A 1 -14.49 -44.63 -25.98
N THR A 2 -13.83 -45.64 -25.41
CA THR A 2 -12.97 -45.71 -24.22
C THR A 2 -13.12 -44.69 -23.07
N LEU A 3 -13.57 -45.23 -21.93
CA LEU A 3 -13.31 -44.77 -20.55
C LEU A 3 -11.85 -45.07 -20.17
N ILE A 4 -11.17 -44.12 -19.50
CA ILE A 4 -9.95 -44.41 -18.72
C ILE A 4 -10.10 -43.75 -17.35
N PHE A 5 -10.62 -44.51 -16.39
CA PHE A 5 -10.48 -44.27 -14.96
C PHE A 5 -9.06 -44.65 -14.54
N GLY A 6 -8.24 -43.67 -14.18
CA GLY A 6 -6.92 -43.89 -13.60
C GLY A 6 -7.02 -44.19 -12.10
N ARG A 7 -7.06 -45.48 -11.76
CA ARG A 7 -6.75 -46.01 -10.42
C ARG A 7 -5.34 -45.59 -10.01
N VAL A 8 -5.20 -44.84 -8.92
CA VAL A 8 -3.93 -44.83 -8.16
C VAL A 8 -4.10 -45.78 -6.99
N LEU A 9 -3.32 -46.84 -7.05
CA LEU A 9 -3.31 -47.97 -6.12
C LEU A 9 -2.88 -47.53 -4.73
N SER A 10 -3.65 -47.99 -3.75
CA SER A 10 -3.35 -48.06 -2.34
C SER A 10 -2.04 -48.78 -2.07
N ASN A 11 -1.02 -48.07 -1.61
CA ASN A 11 0.10 -48.68 -0.89
C ASN A 11 -0.23 -48.69 0.60
N PHE A 12 -0.98 -49.73 0.98
CA PHE A 12 -1.25 -50.13 2.35
C PHE A 12 0.06 -50.63 2.97
N VAL A 13 0.84 -49.75 3.59
CA VAL A 13 1.98 -50.17 4.41
C VAL A 13 1.40 -50.86 5.65
N LYS A 14 1.55 -52.19 5.71
CA LYS A 14 1.28 -52.99 6.90
C LYS A 14 2.18 -52.51 8.03
N CYS A 15 1.66 -51.70 8.95
CA CYS A 15 2.30 -51.54 10.26
C CYS A 15 1.90 -52.75 11.13
N PRO A 16 2.86 -53.46 11.73
CA PRO A 16 2.54 -54.57 12.62
C PRO A 16 1.91 -54.00 13.90
N VAL A 17 0.65 -54.34 14.13
CA VAL A 17 -0.03 -54.03 15.39
C VAL A 17 0.51 -55.00 16.45
N ILE A 18 1.63 -54.64 17.08
CA ILE A 18 2.06 -55.31 18.32
C ILE A 18 1.12 -54.82 19.42
N ALA A 19 0.25 -55.72 19.86
CA ALA A 19 -0.69 -55.50 20.95
C ALA A 19 0.06 -55.31 22.28
N ALA A 20 0.25 -54.06 22.70
CA ALA A 20 0.63 -53.74 24.08
C ALA A 20 -0.66 -53.60 24.92
N ARG A 21 -0.89 -54.60 25.79
CA ARG A 21 -1.95 -54.59 26.80
C ARG A 21 -1.69 -53.50 27.85
N ARG A 22 -2.79 -52.85 28.26
CA ARG A 22 -3.04 -52.17 29.56
C ARG A 22 -2.02 -51.13 30.01
N GLY A 23 -2.40 -49.87 29.87
CA GLY A 23 -1.83 -48.76 30.63
C GLY A 23 -2.23 -47.42 30.05
N LEU A 24 -3.19 -46.75 30.68
CA LEU A 24 -3.51 -45.35 30.42
C LEU A 24 -2.28 -44.48 30.72
N ARG A 25 -1.47 -44.19 29.70
CA ARG A 25 -0.60 -43.02 29.65
C ARG A 25 -0.74 -42.46 28.25
N GLY A 26 -0.90 -41.14 28.19
CA GLY A 26 -1.42 -40.38 27.05
C GLY A 26 -0.82 -40.81 25.72
N LEU A 27 -1.63 -40.66 24.67
CA LEU A 27 -1.23 -40.78 23.28
C LEU A 27 0.00 -39.91 23.06
N TYR A 28 1.18 -40.50 23.17
CA TYR A 28 2.40 -39.87 22.71
C TYR A 28 2.31 -39.92 21.19
N VAL A 29 1.86 -38.80 20.62
CA VAL A 29 1.94 -38.57 19.19
C VAL A 29 3.41 -38.83 18.82
N PRO A 30 3.71 -39.79 17.94
CA PRO A 30 5.08 -39.99 17.49
C PRO A 30 5.57 -38.66 16.96
N LEU A 31 6.69 -38.16 17.51
CA LEU A 31 7.38 -37.03 16.90
C LEU A 31 7.58 -37.37 15.42
N PRO A 32 7.14 -36.50 14.50
CA PRO A 32 7.40 -36.73 13.08
C PRO A 32 8.89 -37.01 12.93
N GLU A 33 9.19 -38.09 12.20
CA GLU A 33 10.54 -38.40 11.72
C GLU A 33 11.18 -37.09 11.22
N GLU A 34 12.38 -36.85 11.71
CA GLU A 34 13.15 -35.61 11.70
C GLU A 34 12.74 -34.65 10.56
N CYS A 35 12.28 -33.46 10.93
CA CYS A 35 12.09 -32.32 10.03
C CYS A 35 13.45 -31.87 9.47
N GLU A 36 14.11 -32.67 8.64
CA GLU A 36 15.49 -32.43 8.21
C GLU A 36 15.64 -31.18 7.34
N ASN A 37 14.56 -30.46 6.99
CA ASN A 37 14.66 -29.26 6.18
C ASN A 37 13.73 -28.13 6.64
N ASP A 38 13.83 -27.72 7.91
CA ASP A 38 13.36 -26.39 8.39
C ASP A 38 14.26 -25.23 7.90
N GLN A 39 15.09 -25.47 6.88
CA GLN A 39 15.93 -24.43 6.30
C GLN A 39 15.07 -23.45 5.51
N PRO A 40 15.24 -22.13 5.71
CA PRO A 40 14.51 -21.14 4.94
C PRO A 40 14.86 -21.32 3.45
N LEU A 41 13.82 -21.40 2.60
CA LEU A 41 13.94 -21.45 1.15
C LEU A 41 14.81 -20.26 0.68
N LYS A 42 16.04 -20.55 0.26
CA LYS A 42 17.04 -19.54 -0.14
C LYS A 42 16.73 -18.85 -1.47
N GLU A 43 15.79 -19.37 -2.26
CA GLU A 43 15.54 -18.95 -3.64
C GLU A 43 14.13 -18.35 -3.88
N LEU A 44 13.64 -17.55 -2.94
CA LEU A 44 12.45 -16.71 -3.19
C LEU A 44 12.89 -15.40 -3.84
N GLY A 45 12.90 -15.34 -5.17
CA GLY A 45 13.34 -14.15 -5.93
C GLY A 45 12.59 -12.85 -5.60
N LYS A 46 11.36 -12.94 -5.04
CA LYS A 46 10.62 -11.81 -4.46
C LYS A 46 9.98 -12.27 -3.15
N ASN A 47 9.90 -11.37 -2.18
CA ASN A 47 9.28 -11.66 -0.89
C ASN A 47 7.74 -11.82 -1.07
N PRO A 48 7.14 -12.98 -0.73
CA PRO A 48 5.70 -13.21 -0.87
C PRO A 48 4.85 -12.30 0.02
N TYR A 49 5.43 -11.73 1.08
CA TYR A 49 4.78 -10.77 1.97
C TYR A 49 5.07 -9.30 1.61
N GLU A 50 5.70 -9.05 0.45
CA GLU A 50 5.98 -7.68 0.01
C GLU A 50 4.68 -6.94 -0.31
N LYS A 51 4.39 -5.90 0.48
CA LYS A 51 3.25 -5.01 0.24
C LYS A 51 3.53 -4.15 -1.00
N PRO A 52 2.51 -3.86 -1.82
CA PRO A 52 2.69 -2.96 -2.96
C PRO A 52 3.11 -1.57 -2.47
N LYS A 53 4.03 -0.94 -3.20
CA LYS A 53 4.54 0.40 -2.87
C LYS A 53 3.38 1.41 -2.81
N PRO A 54 3.28 2.24 -1.76
CA PRO A 54 2.21 3.21 -1.64
C PRO A 54 2.32 4.27 -2.75
N LYS A 55 1.22 4.47 -3.48
CA LYS A 55 1.12 5.50 -4.53
C LYS A 55 0.64 6.83 -3.94
N CYS A 56 1.02 7.95 -4.57
CA CYS A 56 0.51 9.27 -4.24
C CYS A 56 -0.97 9.44 -4.62
N ILE A 57 -1.70 10.39 -4.02
CA ILE A 57 -3.13 10.61 -4.30
C ILE A 57 -3.38 10.89 -5.79
N LEU A 58 -2.62 11.81 -6.38
CA LEU A 58 -2.72 12.13 -7.81
C LEU A 58 -2.38 10.93 -8.72
N CYS A 59 -1.40 10.11 -8.30
CA CYS A 59 -0.94 8.93 -9.03
C CYS A 59 -1.97 7.79 -8.98
N ARG A 60 -2.72 7.67 -7.88
CA ARG A 60 -3.79 6.68 -7.71
C ARG A 60 -4.95 6.97 -8.66
N TYR A 61 -5.32 8.25 -8.80
CA TYR A 61 -6.41 8.69 -9.67
C TYR A 61 -5.98 9.04 -11.10
N GLY A 62 -4.68 8.99 -11.42
CA GLY A 62 -4.17 9.33 -12.75
C GLY A 62 -4.36 10.80 -13.14
N ILE A 63 -4.48 11.71 -12.17
CA ILE A 63 -4.80 13.11 -12.40
C ILE A 63 -3.51 13.91 -12.62
N THR A 64 -3.44 14.63 -13.74
CA THR A 64 -2.39 15.61 -14.02
C THR A 64 -2.83 17.00 -13.57
N PRO A 65 -2.03 17.72 -12.75
CA PRO A 65 -2.42 19.04 -12.27
C PRO A 65 -2.29 20.09 -13.39
N ASP A 66 -3.42 20.66 -13.81
CA ASP A 66 -3.50 21.73 -14.81
C ASP A 66 -3.69 23.11 -14.17
N TYR A 67 -3.07 24.15 -14.74
CA TYR A 67 -3.17 25.52 -14.25
C TYR A 67 -4.57 26.14 -14.35
N LYS A 68 -5.41 25.60 -15.24
CA LYS A 68 -6.79 26.04 -15.49
C LYS A 68 -7.74 25.62 -14.37
N ASN A 69 -7.46 24.49 -13.70
CA ASN A 69 -8.30 23.92 -12.67
C ASN A 69 -8.00 24.54 -11.29
N ALA A 70 -8.44 25.78 -11.08
CA ALA A 70 -8.24 26.51 -9.82
C ALA A 70 -8.79 25.75 -8.60
N ARG A 71 -9.92 25.04 -8.75
CA ARG A 71 -10.52 24.24 -7.66
C ARG A 71 -9.57 23.18 -7.13
N LEU A 72 -8.98 22.37 -8.02
CA LEU A 72 -8.03 21.31 -7.63
C LEU A 72 -6.77 21.91 -6.99
N LEU A 73 -6.20 22.95 -7.60
CA LEU A 73 -4.99 23.59 -7.07
C LEU A 73 -5.21 24.21 -5.69
N SER A 74 -6.39 24.79 -5.46
CA SER A 74 -6.75 25.43 -4.20
C SER A 74 -6.80 24.46 -3.00
N GLN A 75 -6.96 23.15 -3.24
CA GLN A 75 -6.95 22.13 -2.19
C GLN A 75 -5.54 21.88 -1.63
N PHE A 76 -4.50 22.16 -2.40
CA PHE A 76 -3.10 22.02 -1.97
C PHE A 76 -2.54 23.28 -1.31
N LEU A 77 -3.34 24.34 -1.19
CA LEU A 77 -2.96 25.59 -0.55
C LEU A 77 -3.50 25.66 0.87
N SER A 78 -2.76 26.37 1.73
CA SER A 78 -3.24 26.80 3.03
C SER A 78 -4.42 27.75 2.90
N SER A 79 -5.49 27.48 3.66
CA SER A 79 -6.72 28.28 3.65
C SER A 79 -6.48 29.75 4.00
N PHE A 80 -5.60 30.02 4.98
CA PHE A 80 -5.34 31.37 5.48
C PHE A 80 -4.25 32.08 4.69
N SER A 81 -3.12 31.43 4.44
CA SER A 81 -1.92 32.09 3.89
C SER A 81 -1.78 31.94 2.38
N GLY A 82 -2.60 31.10 1.73
CA GLY A 82 -2.43 30.75 0.31
C GLY A 82 -1.10 30.07 -0.01
N ARG A 83 -0.32 29.65 0.99
CA ARG A 83 0.98 28.97 0.78
C ARG A 83 0.75 27.52 0.36
N LEU A 84 1.56 27.04 -0.58
CA LEU A 84 1.53 25.64 -1.03
C LEU A 84 2.07 24.73 0.08
N TYR A 85 1.36 23.66 0.39
CA TYR A 85 1.83 22.64 1.31
C TYR A 85 3.03 21.86 0.74
N GLN A 86 3.99 21.56 1.61
CA GLN A 86 5.19 20.80 1.26
C GLN A 86 4.92 19.30 1.20
N LYS A 87 5.88 18.56 0.63
CA LYS A 87 5.83 17.09 0.42
C LYS A 87 5.61 16.26 1.69
N HIS A 88 6.07 16.74 2.85
CA HIS A 88 5.92 16.01 4.11
C HIS A 88 4.47 16.01 4.63
N ILE A 89 3.71 17.05 4.28
CA ILE A 89 2.28 17.19 4.60
C ILE A 89 1.43 16.46 3.55
N THR A 90 1.65 16.77 2.26
CA THR A 90 0.78 16.27 1.18
C THR A 90 1.01 14.81 0.79
N GLY A 91 2.17 14.24 1.12
CA GLY A 91 2.50 12.86 0.74
C GLY A 91 2.72 12.65 -0.77
N LEU A 92 2.78 13.70 -1.59
CA LEU A 92 2.94 13.58 -3.04
C LEU A 92 4.31 13.04 -3.47
N CYS A 93 4.39 12.51 -4.69
CA CYS A 93 5.65 12.21 -5.36
C CYS A 93 6.34 13.52 -5.80
N GLU A 94 7.67 13.53 -5.89
CA GLU A 94 8.42 14.73 -6.30
C GLU A 94 8.06 15.22 -7.70
N LYS A 95 7.81 14.28 -8.63
CA LYS A 95 7.36 14.60 -9.98
C LYS A 95 6.05 15.41 -9.95
N GLN A 96 5.08 14.92 -9.19
CA GLN A 96 3.77 15.58 -9.07
C GLN A 96 3.85 16.90 -8.31
N GLN A 97 4.68 16.98 -7.25
CA GLN A 97 4.90 18.23 -6.52
C GLN A 97 5.48 19.33 -7.45
N ARG A 98 6.48 19.00 -8.28
CA ARG A 98 7.05 19.95 -9.25
C ARG A 98 6.05 20.40 -10.30
N LEU A 99 5.20 19.49 -10.79
CA LEU A 99 4.13 19.83 -11.73
C LEU A 99 3.10 20.76 -11.09
N LEU A 100 2.70 20.45 -9.85
CA LEU A 100 1.77 21.25 -9.07
C LEU A 100 2.31 22.67 -8.82
N GLU A 101 3.57 22.81 -8.43
CA GLU A 101 4.24 24.12 -8.25
C GLU A 101 4.24 24.94 -9.54
N LYS A 102 4.53 24.31 -10.68
CA LYS A 102 4.48 24.97 -11.99
C LYS A 102 3.06 25.41 -12.33
N ALA A 103 2.07 24.53 -12.18
CA ALA A 103 0.67 24.83 -12.46
C ALA A 103 0.16 26.00 -11.59
N ILE A 104 0.47 26.01 -10.29
CA ILE A 104 0.12 27.09 -9.37
C ILE A 104 0.78 28.41 -9.77
N ARG A 105 2.07 28.38 -10.12
CA ARG A 105 2.80 29.57 -10.57
C ARG A 105 2.18 30.16 -11.84
N ILE A 106 1.81 29.32 -12.81
CA ILE A 106 1.15 29.75 -14.05
C ILE A 106 -0.26 30.28 -13.76
N SER A 107 -1.04 29.57 -12.94
CA SER A 107 -2.40 29.95 -12.58
C SER A 107 -2.46 31.33 -11.90
N ARG A 108 -1.50 31.61 -10.99
CA ARG A 108 -1.35 32.91 -10.34
C ARG A 108 -0.98 34.02 -11.32
N LYS A 109 -0.02 33.77 -12.22
CA LYS A 109 0.38 34.73 -13.25
C LYS A 109 -0.77 35.03 -14.23
N ALA A 110 -1.60 34.03 -14.52
CA ALA A 110 -2.78 34.17 -15.37
C ALA A 110 -3.97 34.85 -14.66
N GLY A 111 -3.88 35.14 -13.37
CA GLY A 111 -4.97 35.74 -12.60
C GLY A 111 -6.13 34.79 -12.28
N LEU A 112 -5.96 33.48 -12.49
CA LEU A 112 -6.99 32.46 -12.22
C LEU A 112 -7.10 32.07 -10.74
N MET A 113 -6.06 32.35 -9.95
CA MET A 113 -6.01 31.97 -8.54
C MET A 113 -5.29 33.05 -7.70
N PRO A 114 -5.84 33.44 -6.55
CA PRO A 114 -5.22 34.40 -5.64
C PRO A 114 -3.89 33.90 -5.03
N VAL A 115 -3.04 34.86 -4.66
CA VAL A 115 -1.72 34.60 -4.06
C VAL A 115 -1.79 34.54 -2.54
N LEU A 116 -2.50 35.49 -1.93
CA LEU A 116 -2.48 35.74 -0.48
C LEU A 116 -3.43 34.85 0.31
N SER A 117 -4.60 34.53 -0.25
CA SER A 117 -5.65 33.77 0.40
C SER A 117 -6.25 32.76 -0.55
N LYS A 118 -6.95 31.75 -0.01
CA LYS A 118 -7.77 30.85 -0.80
C LYS A 118 -9.09 31.54 -1.17
N GLU A 119 -9.61 31.27 -2.37
CA GLU A 119 -10.93 31.80 -2.74
C GLU A 119 -12.02 31.27 -1.79
N PRO A 120 -12.98 32.12 -1.37
CA PRO A 120 -14.05 31.71 -0.46
C PRO A 120 -14.94 30.62 -1.06
N ARG A 121 -15.04 30.55 -2.39
CA ARG A 121 -15.77 29.50 -3.13
C ARG A 121 -15.27 28.10 -2.82
N TYR A 122 -13.97 27.93 -2.61
CA TYR A 122 -13.33 26.62 -2.40
C TYR A 122 -13.03 26.35 -0.92
N LEU A 123 -13.44 27.24 0.00
CA LEU A 123 -13.16 27.08 1.42
C LEU A 123 -13.91 25.90 2.06
N LYS A 124 -15.11 25.59 1.54
CA LYS A 124 -15.99 24.51 2.02
C LYS A 124 -15.70 23.14 1.39
N ASP A 125 -14.71 23.05 0.50
CA ASP A 125 -14.30 21.76 -0.06
C ASP A 125 -13.70 20.86 1.05
N PRO A 126 -13.87 19.53 0.98
CA PRO A 126 -13.30 18.63 1.97
C PRO A 126 -11.78 18.78 2.04
N ARG A 127 -11.24 18.83 3.27
CA ARG A 127 -9.79 18.93 3.49
C ARG A 127 -9.14 17.60 3.16
N LEU A 128 -8.20 17.62 2.21
CA LEU A 128 -7.43 16.44 1.84
C LEU A 128 -6.24 16.18 2.78
N PHE A 129 -5.75 17.23 3.43
CA PHE A 129 -4.56 17.21 4.28
C PHE A 129 -4.78 18.04 5.54
N ASP A 130 -4.24 17.54 6.65
CA ASP A 130 -4.20 18.24 7.93
C ASP A 130 -2.74 18.62 8.24
N PRO A 131 -2.40 19.92 8.32
CA PRO A 131 -1.02 20.36 8.57
C PRO A 131 -0.45 19.93 9.93
N MET A 132 -1.31 19.62 10.90
CA MET A 132 -0.90 19.20 12.24
C MET A 132 -0.50 17.72 12.31
N THR A 133 -0.85 16.92 11.30
CA THR A 133 -0.57 15.47 11.25
C THR A 133 0.15 15.11 9.94
N PRO A 134 1.42 15.51 9.78
CA PRO A 134 2.17 15.24 8.55
C PRO A 134 2.40 13.74 8.35
N GLN A 135 2.26 13.28 7.11
CA GLN A 135 2.40 11.86 6.76
C GLN A 135 3.86 11.38 6.72
N ARG A 136 4.81 12.29 6.51
CA ARG A 136 6.25 11.99 6.49
C ARG A 136 6.96 12.86 7.52
N PRO A 137 8.12 12.42 8.06
CA PRO A 137 8.92 13.26 8.92
C PRO A 137 9.31 14.57 8.23
N ASN A 138 9.43 15.63 9.02
CA ASN A 138 9.93 16.92 8.54
C ASN A 138 11.38 16.75 8.06
N PRO A 139 11.77 17.28 6.88
CA PRO A 139 13.15 17.22 6.39
C PRO A 139 14.15 18.10 7.16
N TYR A 140 13.70 18.90 8.13
CA TYR A 140 14.52 19.73 9.03
C TYR A 140 14.32 19.24 10.47
#